data_AF-A0A351MSX4-F1
#
_entry.id   AF-A0A351MSX4-F1
#
_cell.length_a   1.000
_cell.length_b   1.000
_cell.length_c   1.000
_cell.angle_alpha   90.00
_cell.angle_beta   90.00
_cell.angle_gamma   90.00
#
_symmetry.space_group_name_H-M   'P 1'
#
loop_
_entity.id
_entity.type
_entity.pdbx_description
1 polymer ?
#
loop_
_entity_poly.entity_id
_entity_poly.type
_entity_poly.pdbx_seq_one_letter_code
_entity_poly.pdbx_strand_id
1 'polypeptide(L)'
;SLDLAGARTATPQAVAKAAAHHARQRNAGGDISELELAGALIDLALAHQPSLPSYDPAWFDVMSVMHEELREVDRPAWRARYDRHHAATQRAINDLIARLDNLPNEKSTGFDTTRLCNAAGLLAQWTASFAEAADRIRCQQAALELLRLTRGNVSIFTNPEQTSGTIARARALFLLYQQTGMELLLCEALQNLGATEPKGTLSQPWLECVNTFIRTRAYVVVRADGSYWGYHCQANRKDGILEVTPSETCVTEIHVQSRWPDSKVRIHFSGQPAKLQTVNGIVWIKADK
;
A
#
# COMPACT_ATOMS: atom_id res chain seq x y z
N SER A 1 -5.41 -20.87 18.56
CA SER A 1 -6.23 -19.75 18.06
C SER A 1 -6.98 -19.14 19.23
N LEU A 2 -7.30 -17.85 19.19
CA LEU A 2 -8.12 -17.20 20.20
C LEU A 2 -9.58 -17.58 19.92
N ASP A 3 -10.29 -18.16 20.90
CA ASP A 3 -11.73 -18.41 20.80
C ASP A 3 -12.54 -17.25 21.38
N LEU A 4 -13.88 -17.30 21.29
CA LEU A 4 -14.76 -16.24 21.79
C LEU A 4 -14.65 -16.02 23.32
N ALA A 5 -14.27 -17.04 24.08
CA ALA A 5 -14.11 -16.93 25.53
C ALA A 5 -12.82 -16.17 25.88
N GLY A 6 -11.71 -16.51 25.22
CA GLY A 6 -10.43 -15.80 25.34
C GLY A 6 -10.47 -14.40 24.75
N ALA A 7 -11.35 -14.13 23.77
CA ALA A 7 -11.47 -12.82 23.15
C ALA A 7 -12.11 -11.74 24.04
N ARG A 8 -12.94 -12.12 25.03
CA ARG A 8 -13.64 -11.17 25.92
C ARG A 8 -12.71 -10.37 26.83
N THR A 9 -11.50 -10.87 27.09
CA THR A 9 -10.50 -10.21 27.94
C THR A 9 -9.33 -9.63 27.13
N ALA A 10 -9.33 -9.83 25.80
CA ALA A 10 -8.29 -9.35 24.90
C ALA A 10 -8.56 -7.91 24.44
N THR A 11 -7.52 -7.23 23.96
CA THR A 11 -7.68 -5.90 23.35
C THR A 11 -8.43 -6.01 22.02
N PRO A 12 -9.22 -4.99 21.61
CA PRO A 12 -9.91 -4.99 20.33
C PRO A 12 -8.98 -5.26 19.14
N GLN A 13 -7.74 -4.77 19.18
CA GLN A 13 -6.73 -5.03 18.15
C GLN A 13 -6.35 -6.52 18.07
N ALA A 14 -6.16 -7.17 19.22
CA ALA A 14 -5.87 -8.60 19.26
C ALA A 14 -7.04 -9.44 18.77
N VAL A 15 -8.28 -9.04 19.10
CA VAL A 15 -9.51 -9.68 18.64
C VAL A 15 -9.67 -9.53 17.12
N ALA A 16 -9.47 -8.33 16.57
CA ALA A 16 -9.54 -8.08 15.13
C ALA A 16 -8.49 -8.92 14.37
N LYS A 17 -7.26 -8.98 14.88
CA LYS A 17 -6.20 -9.81 14.28
C LYS A 17 -6.54 -11.30 14.30
N ALA A 18 -7.17 -11.80 15.36
CA ALA A 18 -7.66 -13.17 15.43
C ALA A 18 -8.78 -13.41 14.39
N ALA A 19 -9.72 -12.47 14.25
CA ALA A 19 -10.76 -12.54 13.24
C ALA A 19 -10.19 -12.63 11.81
N ALA A 20 -9.22 -11.79 11.48
CA ALA A 20 -8.54 -11.83 10.19
C ALA A 20 -7.72 -13.11 9.96
N HIS A 21 -7.27 -13.79 11.02
CA HIS A 21 -6.70 -15.14 10.87
C HIS A 21 -7.76 -16.13 10.37
N HIS A 22 -8.94 -16.16 11.00
CA HIS A 22 -10.04 -17.05 10.62
C HIS A 22 -10.57 -16.74 9.20
N ALA A 23 -10.71 -15.47 8.83
CA ALA A 23 -11.06 -15.08 7.46
C ALA A 23 -10.02 -15.57 6.41
N ARG A 24 -8.72 -15.57 6.74
CA ARG A 24 -7.69 -16.14 5.87
C ARG A 24 -7.81 -17.66 5.75
N GLN A 25 -8.16 -18.36 6.83
CA GLN A 25 -8.41 -19.80 6.76
C GLN A 25 -9.60 -20.10 5.85
N ARG A 26 -10.70 -19.33 5.95
CA ARG A 26 -11.83 -19.41 5.02
C ARG A 26 -11.38 -19.24 3.56
N ASN A 27 -10.61 -18.20 3.27
CA ASN A 27 -10.12 -17.94 1.91
C ASN A 27 -9.18 -19.06 1.39
N ALA A 28 -8.43 -19.72 2.28
CA ALA A 28 -7.58 -20.86 1.95
C ALA A 28 -8.35 -22.18 1.73
N GLY A 29 -9.68 -22.13 1.63
CA GLY A 29 -10.54 -23.32 1.43
C GLY A 29 -11.14 -23.87 2.73
N GLY A 30 -10.99 -23.16 3.85
CA GLY A 30 -11.66 -23.47 5.10
C GLY A 30 -13.19 -23.38 5.02
N ASP A 31 -13.85 -23.99 5.98
CA ASP A 31 -15.31 -24.06 6.08
C ASP A 31 -15.93 -22.70 6.45
N ILE A 32 -17.23 -22.54 6.20
CA ILE A 32 -18.00 -21.34 6.53
C ILE A 32 -17.98 -21.03 8.04
N SER A 33 -17.78 -22.04 8.89
CA SER A 33 -17.62 -21.87 10.34
C SER A 33 -16.43 -20.98 10.72
N GLU A 34 -15.36 -20.96 9.92
CA GLU A 34 -14.23 -20.03 10.09
C GLU A 34 -14.69 -18.58 9.91
N LEU A 35 -15.52 -18.33 8.89
CA LEU A 35 -16.06 -16.99 8.66
C LEU A 35 -17.08 -16.59 9.72
N GLU A 36 -17.86 -17.55 10.26
CA GLU A 36 -18.80 -17.28 11.36
C GLU A 36 -18.06 -16.81 12.61
N LEU A 37 -16.97 -17.50 12.96
CA LEU A 37 -16.12 -17.10 14.07
C LEU A 37 -15.43 -15.75 13.81
N ALA A 38 -14.92 -15.53 12.60
CA ALA A 38 -14.33 -14.25 12.22
C ALA A 38 -15.32 -13.09 12.40
N GLY A 39 -16.54 -13.24 11.88
CA GLY A 39 -17.60 -12.24 11.99
C GLY A 39 -17.98 -11.94 13.45
N ALA A 40 -18.15 -12.98 14.27
CA ALA A 40 -18.47 -12.82 15.69
C ALA A 40 -17.36 -12.13 16.49
N LEU A 41 -16.09 -12.38 16.14
CA LEU A 41 -14.95 -11.68 16.75
C LEU A 41 -14.92 -10.19 16.36
N ILE A 42 -15.27 -9.84 15.12
CA ILE A 42 -15.40 -8.43 14.73
C ILE A 42 -16.56 -7.75 15.47
N ASP A 43 -17.73 -8.38 15.54
CA ASP A 43 -18.86 -7.87 16.32
C ASP A 43 -18.43 -7.60 17.78
N LEU A 44 -17.63 -8.49 18.38
CA LEU A 44 -17.06 -8.30 19.73
C LEU A 44 -16.06 -7.13 19.80
N ALA A 45 -15.13 -7.04 18.85
CA ALA A 45 -14.14 -5.96 18.80
C ALA A 45 -14.80 -4.58 18.67
N LEU A 46 -15.90 -4.50 17.90
CA LEU A 46 -16.67 -3.28 17.67
C LEU A 46 -17.60 -2.94 18.85
N ALA A 47 -18.13 -3.94 19.56
CA ALA A 47 -18.97 -3.73 20.75
C ALA A 47 -18.21 -3.02 21.89
N HIS A 48 -16.88 -3.09 21.90
CA HIS A 48 -16.03 -2.41 22.87
C HIS A 48 -15.59 -1.00 22.44
N GLN A 49 -16.23 -0.37 21.44
CA GLN A 49 -15.99 1.05 21.13
C GLN A 49 -16.29 1.94 22.35
N PRO A 50 -15.38 2.88 22.71
CA PRO A 50 -14.64 3.75 21.78
C PRO A 50 -13.17 3.40 21.51
N SER A 51 -12.67 2.21 21.86
CA SER A 51 -11.23 1.94 21.93
C SER A 51 -10.47 1.62 20.62
N LEU A 52 -11.11 1.70 19.45
CA LEU A 52 -10.40 1.58 18.15
C LEU A 52 -10.31 2.96 17.49
N PRO A 53 -9.17 3.66 17.60
CA PRO A 53 -8.93 4.90 16.87
C PRO A 53 -9.14 4.72 15.36
N SER A 54 -9.57 5.77 14.67
CA SER A 54 -9.82 5.76 13.23
C SER A 54 -8.56 5.50 12.37
N TYR A 55 -7.38 5.71 12.94
CA TYR A 55 -6.07 5.41 12.33
C TYR A 55 -5.48 4.05 12.75
N ASP A 56 -6.18 3.27 13.57
CA ASP A 56 -5.67 2.00 14.11
C ASP A 56 -5.52 0.95 12.99
N PRO A 57 -4.37 0.27 12.85
CA PRO A 57 -4.17 -0.75 11.83
C PRO A 57 -5.12 -1.96 11.96
N ALA A 58 -5.79 -2.17 13.11
CA ALA A 58 -6.81 -3.20 13.25
C ALA A 58 -7.96 -3.04 12.23
N TRP A 59 -8.20 -1.83 11.70
CA TRP A 59 -9.17 -1.63 10.62
C TRP A 59 -8.81 -2.38 9.32
N PHE A 60 -7.53 -2.69 9.07
CA PHE A 60 -7.16 -3.61 7.97
C PHE A 60 -7.67 -5.02 8.23
N ASP A 61 -7.59 -5.49 9.47
CA ASP A 61 -8.07 -6.81 9.85
C ASP A 61 -9.60 -6.88 9.74
N VAL A 62 -10.32 -5.83 10.16
CA VAL A 62 -11.77 -5.71 9.95
C VAL A 62 -12.13 -5.76 8.46
N MET A 63 -11.44 -4.97 7.63
CA MET A 63 -11.65 -4.96 6.17
C MET A 63 -11.36 -6.34 5.53
N SER A 64 -10.40 -7.10 6.04
CA SER A 64 -10.12 -8.45 5.56
C SER A 64 -11.28 -9.41 5.82
N VAL A 65 -11.95 -9.30 6.97
CA VAL A 65 -13.15 -10.10 7.28
C VAL A 65 -14.30 -9.66 6.39
N MET A 66 -14.52 -8.35 6.24
CA MET A 66 -15.55 -7.79 5.37
C MET A 66 -15.43 -8.28 3.91
N HIS A 67 -14.21 -8.48 3.41
CA HIS A 67 -13.99 -8.98 2.05
C HIS A 67 -14.55 -10.40 1.87
N GLU A 68 -14.36 -11.27 2.86
CA GLU A 68 -14.91 -12.63 2.81
C GLU A 68 -16.43 -12.63 3.06
N GLU A 69 -16.93 -11.79 3.97
CA GLU A 69 -18.37 -11.61 4.18
C GLU A 69 -19.08 -11.14 2.92
N LEU A 70 -18.45 -10.24 2.15
CA LEU A 70 -18.97 -9.73 0.88
C LEU A 70 -19.25 -10.86 -0.13
N ARG A 71 -18.53 -11.98 -0.06
CA ARG A 71 -18.71 -13.14 -0.96
C ARG A 71 -19.96 -13.97 -0.63
N GLU A 72 -20.52 -13.79 0.56
CA GLU A 72 -21.66 -14.56 1.07
C GLU A 72 -22.95 -13.72 1.20
N VAL A 73 -22.93 -12.46 0.75
CA VAL A 73 -24.02 -11.47 0.92
C VAL A 73 -25.34 -11.81 0.23
N ASP A 74 -25.36 -12.80 -0.65
CA ASP A 74 -26.62 -13.32 -1.21
C ASP A 74 -27.47 -14.00 -0.13
N ARG A 75 -26.85 -14.40 0.99
CA ARG A 75 -27.54 -14.92 2.17
C ARG A 75 -27.90 -13.75 3.11
N PRO A 76 -29.19 -13.57 3.48
CA PRO A 76 -29.63 -12.40 4.25
C PRO A 76 -28.88 -12.16 5.57
N ALA A 77 -28.52 -13.22 6.29
CA ALA A 77 -27.76 -13.12 7.53
C ALA A 77 -26.35 -12.53 7.32
N TRP A 78 -25.68 -12.92 6.24
CA TRP A 78 -24.35 -12.43 5.87
C TRP A 78 -24.41 -11.00 5.34
N ARG A 79 -25.43 -10.65 4.57
CA ARG A 79 -25.68 -9.25 4.19
C ARG A 79 -25.82 -8.35 5.41
N ALA A 80 -26.67 -8.73 6.36
CA ALA A 80 -26.87 -7.95 7.57
C ALA A 80 -25.59 -7.80 8.39
N ARG A 81 -24.71 -8.82 8.42
CA ARG A 81 -23.41 -8.74 9.10
C ARG A 81 -22.44 -7.81 8.35
N TYR A 82 -22.27 -8.03 7.05
CA TYR A 82 -21.46 -7.18 6.19
C TYR A 82 -21.86 -5.71 6.30
N ASP A 83 -23.15 -5.40 6.23
CA ASP A 83 -23.66 -4.01 6.29
C ASP A 83 -23.31 -3.35 7.64
N ARG A 84 -23.35 -4.09 8.76
CA ARG A 84 -22.92 -3.57 10.07
C ARG A 84 -21.43 -3.25 10.11
N HIS A 85 -20.59 -4.19 9.68
CA HIS A 85 -19.13 -4.02 9.67
C HIS A 85 -18.71 -2.91 8.71
N HIS A 86 -19.32 -2.86 7.52
CA HIS A 86 -19.14 -1.81 6.55
C HIS A 86 -19.50 -0.44 7.13
N ALA A 87 -20.67 -0.31 7.78
CA ALA A 87 -21.09 0.94 8.40
C ALA A 87 -20.13 1.38 9.51
N ALA A 88 -19.58 0.45 10.30
CA ALA A 88 -18.58 0.75 11.32
C ALA A 88 -17.26 1.25 10.72
N THR A 89 -16.74 0.55 9.72
CA THR A 89 -15.51 0.95 9.02
C THR A 89 -15.69 2.28 8.30
N GLN A 90 -16.82 2.51 7.63
CA GLN A 90 -17.12 3.79 6.99
C GLN A 90 -17.13 4.95 8.00
N ARG A 91 -17.68 4.75 9.20
CA ARG A 91 -17.61 5.77 10.27
C ARG A 91 -16.18 6.08 10.66
N ALA A 92 -15.34 5.06 10.81
CA ALA A 92 -13.92 5.24 11.12
C ALA A 92 -13.17 5.99 10.01
N ILE A 93 -13.41 5.63 8.74
CA ILE A 93 -12.85 6.33 7.58
C ILE A 93 -13.29 7.79 7.53
N ASN A 94 -14.57 8.06 7.80
CA ASN A 94 -15.09 9.44 7.82
C ASN A 94 -14.47 10.26 8.96
N ASP A 95 -14.33 9.68 10.15
CA ASP A 95 -13.65 10.32 11.29
C ASP A 95 -12.17 10.58 10.97
N LEU A 96 -11.48 9.63 10.34
CA LEU A 96 -10.09 9.80 9.91
C LEU A 96 -9.93 10.98 8.95
N ILE A 97 -10.82 11.09 7.95
CA ILE A 97 -10.81 12.19 6.98
C ILE A 97 -11.12 13.53 7.68
N ALA A 98 -12.03 13.53 8.64
CA ALA A 98 -12.39 14.74 9.38
C ALA A 98 -11.25 15.26 10.27
N ARG A 99 -10.33 14.38 10.70
CA ARG A 99 -9.21 14.71 11.61
C ARG A 99 -7.87 14.91 10.93
N LEU A 100 -7.80 14.86 9.59
CA LEU A 100 -6.52 14.88 8.84
C LEU A 100 -5.55 15.98 9.28
N ASP A 101 -6.08 17.16 9.62
CA ASP A 101 -5.33 18.33 10.08
C ASP A 101 -4.78 18.22 11.51
N ASN A 102 -5.43 17.40 12.34
CA ASN A 102 -5.12 17.24 13.76
C ASN A 102 -4.26 16.00 14.05
N LEU A 103 -4.25 15.00 13.15
CA LEU A 103 -3.44 13.78 13.31
C LEU A 103 -1.96 14.07 13.62
N PRO A 104 -1.27 15.02 12.96
CA PRO A 104 0.14 15.31 13.28
C PRO A 104 0.36 15.91 14.68
N ASN A 105 -0.67 16.52 15.27
CA ASN A 105 -0.60 17.28 16.52
C ASN A 105 -1.12 16.51 17.74
N GLU A 106 -1.73 15.35 17.54
CA GLU A 106 -2.11 14.47 18.63
C GLU A 106 -0.84 14.01 19.37
N LYS A 107 -0.70 14.43 20.63
CA LYS A 107 0.45 14.21 21.52
C LYS A 107 0.69 12.72 21.80
N SER A 108 1.23 11.98 20.83
CA SER A 108 1.98 10.76 21.10
C SER A 108 3.46 11.13 21.18
N THR A 109 4.12 10.72 22.26
CA THR A 109 5.57 10.83 22.41
C THR A 109 6.25 10.00 21.32
N GLY A 110 6.67 10.61 20.22
CA GLY A 110 7.36 9.93 19.13
C GLY A 110 6.91 10.44 17.77
N PHE A 111 7.87 10.66 16.90
CA PHE A 111 7.69 11.13 15.54
C PHE A 111 6.72 10.22 14.76
N ASP A 112 5.58 10.76 14.35
CA ASP A 112 4.35 10.03 14.06
C ASP A 112 4.20 9.51 12.61
N THR A 113 5.33 9.24 11.95
CA THR A 113 5.34 8.86 10.53
C THR A 113 4.60 7.54 10.28
N THR A 114 4.71 6.57 11.19
CA THR A 114 4.05 5.26 11.06
C THR A 114 2.53 5.36 11.15
N ARG A 115 1.97 6.18 12.05
CA ARG A 115 0.52 6.38 12.16
C ARG A 115 -0.03 7.02 10.90
N LEU A 116 0.63 8.07 10.40
CA LEU A 116 0.23 8.74 9.16
C LEU A 116 0.28 7.79 7.95
N CYS A 117 1.30 6.93 7.87
CA CYS A 117 1.40 5.90 6.83
C CYS A 117 0.32 4.82 6.97
N ASN A 118 -0.01 4.39 8.19
CA ASN A 118 -1.12 3.46 8.43
C ASN A 118 -2.46 4.07 8.04
N ALA A 119 -2.73 5.31 8.45
CA ALA A 119 -3.92 6.06 8.06
C ALA A 119 -4.03 6.21 6.53
N ALA A 120 -2.94 6.57 5.85
CA ALA A 120 -2.91 6.61 4.39
C ALA A 120 -3.21 5.24 3.76
N GLY A 121 -2.64 4.17 4.32
CA GLY A 121 -2.91 2.81 3.88
C GLY A 121 -4.37 2.39 4.08
N LEU A 122 -5.00 2.80 5.19
CA LEU A 122 -6.41 2.48 5.50
C LEU A 122 -7.33 3.14 4.47
N LEU A 123 -7.08 4.41 4.17
CA LEU A 123 -7.80 5.13 3.13
C LEU A 123 -7.61 4.46 1.76
N ALA A 124 -6.38 4.10 1.40
CA ALA A 124 -6.10 3.45 0.12
C ALA A 124 -6.73 2.05 0.02
N GLN A 125 -6.76 1.27 1.11
CA GLN A 125 -7.41 -0.03 1.13
C GLN A 125 -8.93 0.11 1.03
N TRP A 126 -9.52 1.06 1.77
CA TRP A 126 -10.94 1.37 1.71
C TRP A 126 -11.37 1.69 0.28
N THR A 127 -10.62 2.54 -0.42
CA THR A 127 -10.95 2.93 -1.79
C THR A 127 -10.79 1.81 -2.81
N ALA A 128 -9.83 0.91 -2.60
CA ALA A 128 -9.63 -0.24 -3.46
C ALA A 128 -10.76 -1.27 -3.34
N SER A 129 -11.36 -1.39 -2.15
CA SER A 129 -12.21 -2.55 -1.82
C SER A 129 -13.68 -2.23 -1.59
N PHE A 130 -14.02 -1.06 -1.04
CA PHE A 130 -15.37 -0.81 -0.52
C PHE A 130 -15.93 0.57 -0.87
N ALA A 131 -15.09 1.57 -1.15
CA ALA A 131 -15.59 2.92 -1.40
C ALA A 131 -16.43 3.01 -2.67
N GLU A 132 -17.55 3.72 -2.55
CA GLU A 132 -18.37 4.15 -3.67
C GLU A 132 -17.62 5.12 -4.58
N ALA A 133 -18.04 5.21 -5.83
CA ALA A 133 -17.36 6.02 -6.85
C ALA A 133 -17.19 7.49 -6.43
N ALA A 134 -18.19 8.06 -5.74
CA ALA A 134 -18.16 9.43 -5.26
C ALA A 134 -17.13 9.68 -4.15
N ASP A 135 -16.86 8.68 -3.31
CA ASP A 135 -15.97 8.81 -2.16
C ASP A 135 -14.51 8.43 -2.47
N ARG A 136 -14.27 7.70 -3.56
CA ARG A 136 -12.93 7.27 -3.98
C ARG A 136 -11.95 8.43 -4.11
N ILE A 137 -12.33 9.50 -4.82
CA ILE A 137 -11.45 10.66 -5.05
C ILE A 137 -11.09 11.36 -3.73
N ARG A 138 -12.09 11.56 -2.85
CA ARG A 138 -11.89 12.22 -1.55
C ARG A 138 -10.91 11.45 -0.67
N CYS A 139 -11.08 10.13 -0.57
CA CYS A 139 -10.20 9.26 0.21
C CYS A 139 -8.79 9.17 -0.41
N GLN A 140 -8.67 9.12 -1.73
CA GLN A 140 -7.38 9.13 -2.43
C GLN A 140 -6.60 10.44 -2.15
N GLN A 141 -7.27 11.59 -2.24
CA GLN A 141 -6.68 12.89 -1.93
C GLN A 141 -6.22 12.96 -0.47
N ALA A 142 -7.05 12.51 0.46
CA ALA A 142 -6.69 12.42 1.88
C ALA A 142 -5.46 11.53 2.12
N ALA A 143 -5.40 10.35 1.47
CA ALA A 143 -4.25 9.45 1.58
C ALA A 143 -2.97 10.08 1.04
N LEU A 144 -3.04 10.76 -0.12
CA LEU A 144 -1.90 11.45 -0.71
C LEU A 144 -1.40 12.60 0.17
N GLU A 145 -2.29 13.32 0.85
CA GLU A 145 -1.90 14.39 1.76
C GLU A 145 -1.15 13.86 2.98
N LEU A 146 -1.62 12.77 3.60
CA LEU A 146 -0.90 12.09 4.69
C LEU A 146 0.47 11.58 4.24
N LEU A 147 0.56 11.03 3.03
CA LEU A 147 1.82 10.60 2.44
C LEU A 147 2.75 11.78 2.12
N ARG A 148 2.21 12.97 1.84
CA ARG A 148 3.00 14.19 1.63
C ARG A 148 3.64 14.66 2.93
N LEU A 149 2.89 14.65 4.04
CA LEU A 149 3.36 15.07 5.38
C LEU A 149 4.49 14.20 5.94
N THR A 150 4.62 12.99 5.40
CA THR A 150 5.66 12.02 5.78
C THR A 150 6.90 12.06 4.87
N ARG A 151 6.91 12.90 3.82
CA ARG A 151 8.10 13.09 2.95
C ARG A 151 9.24 13.75 3.74
N GLY A 152 10.43 13.16 3.69
CA GLY A 152 11.63 13.65 4.39
C GLY A 152 11.80 13.12 5.82
N ASN A 153 10.77 12.48 6.37
CA ASN A 153 10.71 12.03 7.78
C ASN A 153 10.80 10.50 7.94
N VAL A 154 10.93 9.75 6.84
CA VAL A 154 11.25 8.32 6.85
C VAL A 154 12.77 8.20 6.78
N SER A 155 13.45 8.30 7.93
CA SER A 155 14.87 7.95 8.00
C SER A 155 15.00 6.46 7.73
N ILE A 156 15.82 6.13 6.74
CA ILE A 156 16.11 4.77 6.30
C ILE A 156 16.91 4.09 7.43
N PHE A 157 16.29 3.09 8.07
CA PHE A 157 16.87 2.04 8.90
C PHE A 157 17.83 2.45 10.03
N THR A 158 17.30 2.89 11.17
CA THR A 158 18.01 2.71 12.45
C THR A 158 17.20 2.00 13.56
N ASN A 159 15.88 1.78 13.40
CA ASN A 159 15.04 1.11 14.43
C ASN A 159 13.79 0.39 13.83
N PRO A 160 13.36 -0.80 14.34
CA PRO A 160 12.12 -1.52 13.99
C PRO A 160 10.84 -0.68 13.76
N GLU A 161 10.60 0.37 14.54
CA GLU A 161 9.42 1.24 14.35
C GLU A 161 9.46 1.98 13.00
N GLN A 162 10.65 2.37 12.53
CA GLN A 162 10.84 2.98 11.22
C GLN A 162 10.60 1.97 10.09
N THR A 163 10.96 0.69 10.29
CA THR A 163 10.67 -0.40 9.34
C THR A 163 9.16 -0.58 9.13
N SER A 164 8.36 -0.47 10.20
CA SER A 164 6.90 -0.60 10.12
C SER A 164 6.24 0.54 9.34
N GLY A 165 6.69 1.79 9.55
CA GLY A 165 6.21 2.96 8.81
C GLY A 165 6.57 2.94 7.34
N THR A 166 7.76 2.45 7.00
CA THR A 166 8.22 2.29 5.61
C THR A 166 7.36 1.27 4.85
N ILE A 167 7.06 0.12 5.44
CA ILE A 167 6.18 -0.89 4.83
C ILE A 167 4.75 -0.35 4.68
N ALA A 168 4.23 0.32 5.71
CA ALA A 168 2.90 0.93 5.67
C ALA A 168 2.81 1.97 4.53
N ARG A 169 3.86 2.79 4.36
CA ARG A 169 3.97 3.77 3.27
C ARG A 169 3.97 3.10 1.90
N ALA A 170 4.82 2.09 1.72
CA ALA A 170 4.93 1.37 0.44
C ALA A 170 3.60 0.73 0.05
N ARG A 171 2.91 0.08 0.99
CA ARG A 171 1.57 -0.49 0.76
C ARG A 171 0.56 0.58 0.33
N ALA A 172 0.51 1.71 1.04
CA ALA A 172 -0.41 2.80 0.70
C ALA A 172 -0.17 3.33 -0.72
N LEU A 173 1.10 3.59 -1.06
CA LEU A 173 1.50 4.05 -2.40
C LEU A 173 1.16 3.02 -3.49
N PHE A 174 1.38 1.73 -3.24
CA PHE A 174 1.05 0.67 -4.19
C PHE A 174 -0.46 0.55 -4.42
N LEU A 175 -1.27 0.58 -3.36
CA LEU A 175 -2.73 0.56 -3.46
C LEU A 175 -3.26 1.77 -4.25
N LEU A 176 -2.71 2.96 -4.02
CA LEU A 176 -3.07 4.15 -4.79
C LEU A 176 -2.62 4.05 -6.24
N TYR A 177 -1.46 3.47 -6.52
CA TYR A 177 -1.03 3.19 -7.89
C TYR A 177 -2.02 2.28 -8.62
N GLN A 178 -2.45 1.17 -8.01
CA GLN A 178 -3.41 0.24 -8.62
C GLN A 178 -4.73 0.92 -9.00
N GLN A 179 -5.13 1.96 -8.27
CA GLN A 179 -6.38 2.68 -8.51
C GLN A 179 -6.24 3.82 -9.52
N THR A 180 -5.10 4.50 -9.54
CA THR A 180 -4.91 5.75 -10.30
C THR A 180 -4.07 5.58 -11.56
N GLY A 181 -3.30 4.48 -11.66
CA GLY A 181 -2.28 4.30 -12.68
C GLY A 181 -1.11 5.28 -12.57
N MET A 182 -1.01 6.09 -11.50
CA MET A 182 0.07 7.07 -11.35
C MET A 182 1.40 6.39 -11.02
N GLU A 183 2.23 6.15 -12.02
CA GLU A 183 3.51 5.43 -11.88
C GLU A 183 4.51 6.12 -10.93
N LEU A 184 4.37 7.42 -10.66
CA LEU A 184 5.12 8.09 -9.58
C LEU A 184 4.93 7.42 -8.22
N LEU A 185 3.70 6.99 -7.92
CA LEU A 185 3.36 6.35 -6.66
C LEU A 185 4.02 4.98 -6.57
N LEU A 186 4.04 4.22 -7.67
CA LEU A 186 4.78 2.97 -7.75
C LEU A 186 6.28 3.20 -7.51
N CYS A 187 6.89 4.15 -8.24
CA CYS A 187 8.30 4.49 -8.05
C CYS A 187 8.61 4.86 -6.59
N GLU A 188 7.76 5.66 -5.96
CA GLU A 188 7.91 6.04 -4.55
C GLU A 188 7.70 4.84 -3.61
N ALA A 189 6.77 3.92 -3.90
CA ALA A 189 6.61 2.69 -3.14
C ALA A 189 7.88 1.83 -3.19
N LEU A 190 8.48 1.70 -4.37
CA LEU A 190 9.71 0.96 -4.60
C LEU A 190 10.93 1.61 -3.94
N GLN A 191 11.00 2.94 -3.89
CA GLN A 191 12.01 3.67 -3.10
C GLN A 191 11.96 3.29 -1.63
N ASN A 192 10.74 3.24 -1.07
CA ASN A 192 10.54 2.92 0.33
C ASN A 192 10.92 1.47 0.64
N LEU A 193 10.66 0.54 -0.28
CA LEU A 193 11.11 -0.84 -0.15
C LEU A 193 12.62 -1.04 -0.42
N GLY A 194 13.37 0.05 -0.67
CA GLY A 194 14.77 0.00 -1.09
C GLY A 194 15.66 -0.89 -0.20
N ALA A 195 16.55 -1.67 -0.84
CA ALA A 195 17.75 -2.22 -0.19
C ALA A 195 17.50 -3.08 1.07
N THR A 196 16.75 -4.17 0.94
CA THR A 196 17.19 -5.54 1.23
C THR A 196 15.99 -6.44 1.00
N GLU A 197 16.23 -7.58 0.35
CA GLU A 197 15.28 -8.69 0.44
C GLU A 197 14.85 -8.85 1.90
N PRO A 198 13.54 -9.02 2.18
CA PRO A 198 13.12 -9.40 3.51
C PRO A 198 13.85 -10.72 3.85
N LYS A 199 14.80 -10.69 4.80
CA LYS A 199 15.43 -11.90 5.37
C LYS A 199 14.47 -12.62 6.32
N GLY A 200 13.24 -12.81 5.85
CA GLY A 200 12.15 -13.44 6.55
C GLY A 200 11.02 -13.65 5.56
N THR A 201 10.38 -14.81 5.65
CA THR A 201 9.23 -15.23 4.85
C THR A 201 8.08 -14.24 5.06
N LEU A 202 8.05 -13.14 4.30
CA LEU A 202 6.88 -12.26 4.24
C LEU A 202 5.87 -12.91 3.30
N SER A 203 4.92 -13.65 3.87
CA SER A 203 3.85 -14.40 3.19
C SER A 203 2.68 -13.53 2.67
N GLN A 204 2.93 -12.28 2.28
CA GLN A 204 1.89 -11.38 1.80
C GLN A 204 1.81 -11.41 0.27
N PRO A 205 0.66 -11.76 -0.34
CA PRO A 205 0.52 -11.88 -1.79
C PRO A 205 0.87 -10.61 -2.59
N TRP A 206 0.67 -9.42 -2.01
CA TRP A 206 1.03 -8.17 -2.68
C TRP A 206 2.55 -7.96 -2.76
N LEU A 207 3.34 -8.45 -1.79
CA LEU A 207 4.80 -8.40 -1.85
C LEU A 207 5.34 -9.32 -2.95
N GLU A 208 4.73 -10.49 -3.14
CA GLU A 208 5.06 -11.38 -4.26
C GLU A 208 4.69 -10.74 -5.60
N CYS A 209 3.50 -10.13 -5.72
CA CYS A 209 3.09 -9.41 -6.93
C CYS A 209 4.04 -8.24 -7.24
N VAL A 210 4.41 -7.45 -6.22
CA VAL A 210 5.41 -6.39 -6.35
C VAL A 210 6.75 -6.99 -6.75
N ASN A 211 7.20 -8.06 -6.11
CA ASN A 211 8.48 -8.74 -6.38
C ASN A 211 8.56 -9.32 -7.82
N THR A 212 7.49 -9.89 -8.35
CA THR A 212 7.46 -10.36 -9.75
C THR A 212 7.41 -9.18 -10.73
N PHE A 213 6.60 -8.16 -10.45
CA PHE A 213 6.45 -6.99 -11.33
C PHE A 213 7.73 -6.15 -11.42
N ILE A 214 8.51 -6.10 -10.34
CA ILE A 214 9.73 -5.30 -10.21
C ILE A 214 10.97 -6.03 -10.73
N ARG A 215 10.99 -7.37 -10.72
CA ARG A 215 12.13 -8.15 -11.21
C ARG A 215 12.32 -8.06 -12.72
N THR A 216 11.26 -7.93 -13.51
CA THR A 216 11.40 -7.92 -14.98
C THR A 216 11.43 -6.52 -15.59
N ARG A 217 11.43 -5.47 -14.75
CA ARG A 217 11.28 -4.07 -15.18
C ARG A 217 12.22 -3.15 -14.42
N ALA A 218 12.61 -2.05 -15.06
CA ALA A 218 13.31 -0.95 -14.41
C ALA A 218 12.53 0.36 -14.51
N TYR A 219 12.81 1.30 -13.61
CA TYR A 219 12.11 2.58 -13.54
C TYR A 219 13.10 3.71 -13.41
N VAL A 220 12.88 4.79 -14.17
CA VAL A 220 13.66 6.01 -14.10
C VAL A 220 12.73 7.20 -14.04
N VAL A 221 12.95 8.04 -13.03
CA VAL A 221 12.19 9.29 -12.85
C VAL A 221 13.16 10.46 -12.91
N VAL A 222 12.92 11.39 -13.83
CA VAL A 222 13.57 12.69 -13.91
C VAL A 222 12.65 13.72 -13.27
N ARG A 223 13.13 14.31 -12.16
CA ARG A 223 12.39 15.31 -11.38
C ARG A 223 12.50 16.69 -12.04
N ALA A 224 11.64 17.61 -11.58
CA ALA A 224 11.57 18.96 -12.13
C ALA A 224 12.87 19.77 -11.90
N ASP A 225 13.60 19.47 -10.83
CA ASP A 225 14.90 20.08 -10.50
C ASP A 225 16.08 19.49 -11.31
N GLY A 226 15.80 18.57 -12.24
CA GLY A 226 16.81 17.89 -13.05
C GLY A 226 17.52 16.73 -12.35
N SER A 227 17.28 16.54 -11.06
CA SER A 227 17.71 15.31 -10.37
C SER A 227 16.97 14.11 -10.93
N TYR A 228 17.59 12.94 -10.83
CA TYR A 228 16.98 11.70 -11.28
C TYR A 228 17.06 10.62 -10.21
N TRP A 229 16.21 9.62 -10.37
CA TRP A 229 16.23 8.41 -9.56
C TRP A 229 15.99 7.20 -10.46
N GLY A 230 16.72 6.12 -10.20
CA GLY A 230 16.61 4.85 -10.90
C GLY A 230 16.32 3.70 -9.94
N TYR A 231 15.50 2.75 -10.37
CA TYR A 231 15.26 1.48 -9.71
C TYR A 231 15.45 0.33 -10.67
N HIS A 232 16.17 -0.68 -10.19
CA HIS A 232 16.59 -1.83 -10.97
C HIS A 232 17.37 -1.44 -12.24
N CYS A 233 17.98 -0.25 -12.21
CA CYS A 233 18.87 0.28 -13.22
C CYS A 233 19.85 1.27 -12.58
N GLN A 234 21.01 1.40 -13.20
CA GLN A 234 21.92 2.52 -13.00
C GLN A 234 21.54 3.63 -13.99
N ALA A 235 21.41 4.85 -13.48
CA ALA A 235 21.17 6.03 -14.31
C ALA A 235 22.32 7.03 -14.11
N ASN A 236 22.85 7.55 -15.21
CA ASN A 236 23.89 8.58 -15.18
C ASN A 236 23.64 9.63 -16.26
N ARG A 237 23.74 10.90 -15.91
CA ARG A 237 23.56 11.99 -16.88
C ARG A 237 24.91 12.38 -17.47
N LYS A 238 25.04 12.26 -18.80
CA LYS A 238 26.22 12.67 -19.58
C LYS A 238 25.78 13.50 -20.78
N ASP A 239 26.37 14.68 -20.95
CA ASP A 239 26.13 15.56 -22.11
C ASP A 239 24.64 15.83 -22.38
N GLY A 240 23.86 16.02 -21.31
CA GLY A 240 22.41 16.27 -21.40
C GLY A 240 21.56 15.04 -21.73
N ILE A 241 22.17 13.86 -21.83
CA ILE A 241 21.50 12.57 -22.08
C ILE A 241 21.53 11.75 -20.79
N LEU A 242 20.39 11.17 -20.41
CA LEU A 242 20.32 10.24 -19.30
C LEU A 242 20.63 8.83 -19.81
N GLU A 243 21.81 8.31 -19.48
CA GLU A 243 22.21 6.93 -19.75
C GLU A 243 21.62 6.02 -18.68
N VAL A 244 20.90 4.98 -19.11
CA VAL A 244 20.20 4.05 -18.25
C VAL A 244 20.61 2.63 -18.60
N THR A 245 21.12 1.90 -17.63
CA THR A 245 21.53 0.50 -17.77
C THR A 245 20.78 -0.33 -16.75
N PRO A 246 19.92 -1.29 -17.15
CA PRO A 246 19.30 -2.21 -16.22
C PRO A 246 20.33 -2.94 -15.35
N SER A 247 19.97 -3.21 -14.10
CA SER A 247 20.86 -3.91 -13.17
C SER A 247 20.87 -5.42 -13.37
N GLU A 248 19.82 -5.98 -13.98
CA GLU A 248 19.72 -7.40 -14.32
C GLU A 248 19.40 -7.60 -15.81
N THR A 249 19.85 -8.73 -16.35
CA THR A 249 19.67 -9.09 -17.76
C THR A 249 18.22 -9.49 -18.09
N CYS A 250 17.43 -9.84 -17.08
CA CYS A 250 16.02 -10.21 -17.23
C CYS A 250 15.09 -9.00 -17.46
N VAL A 251 15.61 -7.77 -17.30
CA VAL A 251 14.85 -6.54 -17.53
C VAL A 251 14.71 -6.28 -19.02
N THR A 252 13.46 -6.35 -19.49
CA THR A 252 13.11 -6.15 -20.91
C THR A 252 12.29 -4.88 -21.15
N GLU A 253 11.86 -4.21 -20.10
CA GLU A 253 11.08 -2.97 -20.17
C GLU A 253 11.62 -1.96 -19.15
N ILE A 254 11.83 -0.72 -19.58
CA ILE A 254 12.16 0.41 -18.70
C ILE A 254 11.04 1.44 -18.78
N HIS A 255 10.48 1.77 -17.63
CA HIS A 255 9.59 2.89 -17.46
C HIS A 255 10.40 4.18 -17.27
N VAL A 256 10.15 5.17 -18.12
CA VAL A 256 10.80 6.47 -18.03
C VAL A 256 9.75 7.55 -17.84
N GLN A 257 9.89 8.30 -16.76
CA GLN A 257 9.12 9.48 -16.49
C GLN A 257 10.01 10.71 -16.48
N SER A 258 9.70 11.67 -17.35
CA SER A 258 10.31 12.98 -17.33
C SER A 258 9.27 14.10 -17.28
N ARG A 259 9.51 15.08 -16.41
CA ARG A 259 8.75 16.34 -16.39
C ARG A 259 9.30 17.39 -17.34
N TRP A 260 10.42 17.11 -18.00
CA TRP A 260 11.02 18.02 -18.98
C TRP A 260 10.68 17.57 -20.40
N PRO A 261 10.21 18.49 -21.25
CA PRO A 261 9.99 18.20 -22.66
C PRO A 261 11.31 17.79 -23.33
N ASP A 262 11.20 16.88 -24.29
CA ASP A 262 12.26 16.36 -25.15
C ASP A 262 13.47 15.80 -24.41
N SER A 263 13.22 15.13 -23.29
CA SER A 263 14.27 14.50 -22.49
C SER A 263 14.93 13.37 -23.27
N LYS A 264 16.24 13.48 -23.52
CA LYS A 264 17.03 12.46 -24.20
C LYS A 264 17.45 11.37 -23.22
N VAL A 265 17.05 10.14 -23.49
CA VAL A 265 17.35 8.98 -22.66
C VAL A 265 17.97 7.89 -23.53
N ARG A 266 19.14 7.40 -23.13
CA ARG A 266 19.85 6.32 -23.81
C ARG A 266 19.79 5.07 -22.94
N ILE A 267 19.21 4.00 -23.46
CA ILE A 267 19.04 2.75 -22.72
C ILE A 267 19.98 1.67 -23.24
N HIS A 268 20.66 0.98 -22.33
CA HIS A 268 21.59 -0.10 -22.60
C HIS A 268 21.00 -1.43 -22.14
N PHE A 269 20.04 -2.00 -22.90
CA PHE A 269 19.54 -3.35 -22.61
C PHE A 269 20.65 -4.39 -22.82
N SER A 270 20.61 -5.47 -22.03
CA SER A 270 21.62 -6.52 -22.10
C SER A 270 21.63 -7.17 -23.49
N GLY A 271 22.81 -7.25 -24.12
CA GLY A 271 22.99 -7.86 -25.44
C GLY A 271 22.44 -7.06 -26.62
N GLN A 272 21.96 -5.82 -26.41
CA GLN A 272 21.39 -4.97 -27.45
C GLN A 272 22.21 -3.68 -27.64
N PRO A 273 22.21 -3.10 -28.85
CA PRO A 273 22.78 -1.77 -29.05
C PRO A 273 22.02 -0.73 -28.24
N ALA A 274 22.74 0.30 -27.77
CA ALA A 274 22.13 1.36 -26.97
C ALA A 274 21.07 2.13 -27.77
N LYS A 275 19.87 2.27 -27.21
CA LYS A 275 18.73 2.93 -27.85
C LYS A 275 18.58 4.34 -27.31
N LEU A 276 18.77 5.35 -28.16
CA LEU A 276 18.49 6.74 -27.83
C LEU A 276 17.04 7.07 -28.15
N GLN A 277 16.31 7.58 -27.17
CA GLN A 277 14.91 7.95 -27.32
C GLN A 277 14.67 9.34 -26.73
N THR A 278 13.84 10.12 -27.42
CA THR A 278 13.28 11.36 -26.88
C THR A 278 12.01 11.03 -26.13
N VAL A 279 11.94 11.43 -24.87
CA VAL A 279 10.86 11.13 -23.94
C VAL A 279 10.12 12.41 -23.58
N ASN A 280 8.80 12.37 -23.74
CA ASN A 280 7.88 13.42 -23.33
C ASN A 280 6.90 12.83 -22.31
N GLY A 281 6.99 13.27 -21.05
CA GLY A 281 6.14 12.74 -20.00
C GLY A 281 6.52 11.31 -19.60
N ILE A 282 5.57 10.40 -19.73
CA ILE A 282 5.62 9.04 -19.19
C ILE A 282 5.63 8.05 -20.37
N VAL A 283 6.67 7.21 -20.45
CA VAL A 283 6.80 6.24 -21.54
C VAL A 283 7.40 4.91 -21.07
N TRP A 284 6.99 3.83 -21.74
CA TRP A 284 7.65 2.54 -21.64
C TRP A 284 8.58 2.35 -22.84
N ILE A 285 9.83 2.03 -22.56
CA ILE A 285 10.83 1.68 -23.57
C ILE A 285 11.14 0.20 -23.43
N LYS A 286 10.96 -0.55 -24.52
CA LYS A 286 11.12 -2.00 -24.53
C LYS A 286 12.41 -2.40 -25.25
N ALA A 287 13.01 -3.47 -24.76
CA ALA A 287 14.02 -4.22 -25.47
C ALA A 287 13.40 -4.77 -26.76
N ASP A 288 14.21 -4.88 -27.81
CA ASP A 288 13.76 -5.51 -29.05
C ASP A 288 13.54 -7.02 -28.77
N LYS A 289 12.46 -7.59 -29.36
CA LYS A 289 12.08 -9.00 -29.16
C LYS A 289 13.00 -9.96 -29.89
#